data_AF-A0A957YYE4-F1
#
_entry.id   AF-A0A957YYE4-F1
#
_cell.length_a   1.000
_cell.length_b   1.000
_cell.length_c   1.000
_cell.angle_alpha   90.00
_cell.angle_beta   90.00
_cell.angle_gamma   90.00
#
_symmetry.space_group_name_H-M   'P 1'
#
loop_
_entity.id
_entity.type
_entity.pdbx_description
1 polymer ?
#
loop_
_entity_poly.entity_id
_entity_poly.type
_entity_poly.pdbx_seq_one_letter_code
_entity_poly.pdbx_strand_id
1 'polypeptide(L)'
;YNETYFEHAYLAAYLGYALVQGDDLTVVNGGVALKALSGLQPVDVILRRVDDTFCDPLELREDSWLGVAGLVEAARRQAVAIVNPLGSGILENPGMIPFLPGLARYFLGEDLLLPSAATWWCGQPNELDHVLNHLDTLVIRRIARQGQSTTLFGERLSKSERAALRARIQTEPHQYVGQEQVSFSTAPAFVNHHCEPRHTVVRTFSVADGNGYQVMPGGLARAAPAAGELFVSNSAGGISKDLWVLTQEAQPYTSLWRQVGQREQVLHSTQFLSSRSAENLFWVGRYAERAEFTARLLRTIFDYFGEDEVGESFVAGPLVGETMGASAGEITCLHQLLRSLTQVTMTYPGFVDEEGAALLA
;
A
#
# COMPACT_ATOMS: atom_id res chain seq x y z
N TYR A 1 -5.47 4.30 4.52
CA TYR A 1 -5.48 3.32 3.43
C TYR A 1 -4.41 3.71 2.41
N ASN A 2 -3.58 2.75 1.98
CA ASN A 2 -2.47 2.98 1.06
C ASN A 2 -2.50 1.90 -0.04
N GLU A 3 -2.37 2.31 -1.30
CA GLU A 3 -2.41 1.44 -2.48
C GLU A 3 -1.27 0.40 -2.52
N THR A 4 -0.13 0.69 -1.89
CA THR A 4 1.03 -0.23 -1.82
C THR A 4 1.12 -0.99 -0.50
N TYR A 5 0.08 -0.98 0.35
CA TYR A 5 0.12 -1.67 1.65
C TYR A 5 0.42 -3.17 1.54
N PHE A 6 -0.07 -3.81 0.47
CA PHE A 6 0.25 -5.21 0.19
C PHE A 6 1.76 -5.45 0.07
N GLU A 7 2.48 -4.58 -0.64
CA GLU A 7 3.94 -4.66 -0.78
C GLU A 7 4.63 -4.50 0.57
N HIS A 8 4.12 -3.59 1.43
CA HIS A 8 4.69 -3.37 2.76
C HIS A 8 4.56 -4.63 3.63
N ALA A 9 3.37 -5.24 3.63
CA ALA A 9 3.12 -6.47 4.38
C ALA A 9 3.92 -7.65 3.84
N TYR A 10 4.02 -7.78 2.51
CA TYR A 10 4.80 -8.81 1.85
C TYR A 10 6.30 -8.70 2.21
N LEU A 11 6.88 -7.51 2.10
CA LEU A 11 8.30 -7.27 2.41
C LEU A 11 8.58 -7.46 3.90
N ALA A 12 7.72 -6.97 4.79
CA ALA A 12 7.87 -7.18 6.22
C ALA A 12 7.87 -8.67 6.58
N ALA A 13 6.93 -9.45 6.01
CA ALA A 13 6.88 -10.89 6.21
C ALA A 13 8.10 -11.61 5.61
N TYR A 14 8.52 -11.24 4.40
CA TYR A 14 9.65 -11.86 3.72
C TYR A 14 10.99 -11.60 4.43
N LEU A 15 11.17 -10.39 4.99
CA LEU A 15 12.38 -9.98 5.70
C LEU A 15 12.34 -10.34 7.20
N GLY A 16 11.20 -10.81 7.71
CA GLY A 16 11.01 -11.07 9.14
C GLY A 16 10.97 -9.81 10.01
N TYR A 17 10.56 -8.67 9.44
CA TYR A 17 10.45 -7.39 10.16
C TYR A 17 9.06 -7.20 10.76
N ALA A 18 9.00 -6.47 11.88
CA ALA A 18 7.73 -6.05 12.46
C ALA A 18 7.05 -5.01 11.55
N LEU A 19 5.85 -5.32 11.06
CA LEU A 19 5.01 -4.35 10.35
C LEU A 19 4.26 -3.49 11.37
N VAL A 20 4.57 -2.21 11.40
CA VAL A 20 4.03 -1.25 12.38
C VAL A 20 3.42 -0.04 11.68
N GLN A 21 2.51 0.63 12.37
CA GLN A 21 2.00 1.95 12.01
C GLN A 21 2.42 2.98 13.06
N GLY A 22 2.19 4.27 12.80
CA GLY A 22 2.57 5.36 13.71
C GLY A 22 2.11 5.12 15.15
N ASP A 23 0.84 4.71 15.32
CA ASP A 23 0.24 4.40 16.62
C ASP A 23 0.80 3.14 17.30
N ASP A 24 1.60 2.30 16.65
CA ASP A 24 2.29 1.21 17.34
C ASP A 24 3.60 1.69 17.99
N LEU A 25 4.11 2.85 17.57
CA LEU A 25 5.37 3.42 18.03
C LEU A 25 5.12 4.59 18.99
N THR A 26 6.12 4.89 19.81
CA THR A 26 6.13 6.07 20.69
C THR A 26 7.56 6.51 20.94
N VAL A 27 7.76 7.79 21.26
CA VAL A 27 9.07 8.34 21.63
C VAL A 27 9.18 8.41 23.15
N VAL A 28 10.21 7.78 23.71
CA VAL A 28 10.48 7.73 25.15
C VAL A 28 11.95 8.03 25.39
N ASN A 29 12.24 8.99 26.27
CA ASN A 29 13.60 9.44 26.59
C ASN A 29 14.45 9.82 25.35
N GLY A 30 13.79 10.31 24.29
CA GLY A 30 14.44 10.69 23.02
C GLY A 30 14.74 9.54 22.06
N GLY A 31 14.41 8.29 22.40
CA GLY A 31 14.47 7.14 21.49
C GLY A 31 13.07 6.67 21.07
N VAL A 32 12.99 5.84 20.03
CA VAL A 32 11.73 5.25 19.57
C VAL A 32 11.53 3.88 20.20
N ALA A 33 10.31 3.59 20.63
CA ALA A 33 9.92 2.29 21.17
C ALA A 33 8.63 1.77 20.53
N LEU A 34 8.58 0.46 20.30
CA LEU A 34 7.39 -0.29 19.91
C LEU A 34 6.55 -0.61 21.16
N LYS A 35 5.26 -0.31 21.09
CA LYS A 35 4.25 -0.75 22.06
C LYS A 35 3.91 -2.21 21.78
N ALA A 36 4.68 -3.12 22.37
CA ALA A 36 4.43 -4.56 22.31
C ALA A 36 3.61 -5.04 23.51
N LEU A 37 3.04 -6.24 23.43
CA LEU A 37 2.39 -6.88 24.57
C LEU A 37 3.31 -7.06 25.78
N SER A 38 4.59 -7.29 25.54
CA SER A 38 5.63 -7.42 26.59
C SER A 38 6.07 -6.09 27.19
N GLY A 39 5.49 -4.97 26.75
CA GLY A 39 5.87 -3.62 27.13
C GLY A 39 6.60 -2.88 26.00
N LEU A 40 7.27 -1.78 26.36
CA LEU A 40 8.00 -0.96 25.40
C LEU A 40 9.30 -1.67 24.98
N GLN A 41 9.45 -1.92 23.68
CA GLN A 41 10.67 -2.48 23.09
C GLN A 41 11.40 -1.39 22.32
N PRO A 42 12.70 -1.15 22.54
CA PRO A 42 13.46 -0.15 21.78
C PRO A 42 13.49 -0.50 20.29
N VAL A 43 13.49 0.54 19.45
CA VAL A 43 13.55 0.42 17.99
C VAL A 43 14.78 1.18 17.49
N ASP A 44 15.76 0.44 16.97
CA ASP A 44 17.01 1.03 16.48
C ASP A 44 16.92 1.48 15.01
N VAL A 45 16.11 0.78 14.20
CA VAL A 45 15.99 1.02 12.75
C VAL A 45 14.53 1.00 12.31
N ILE A 46 14.14 1.99 11.51
CA ILE A 46 12.83 2.09 10.88
C ILE A 46 13.01 2.13 9.36
N LEU A 47 12.59 1.06 8.69
CA LEU A 47 12.37 1.09 7.23
C LEU A 47 11.02 1.76 6.97
N ARG A 48 11.03 3.05 6.66
CA ARG A 48 9.80 3.82 6.51
C ARG A 48 9.17 3.59 5.13
N ARG A 49 7.84 3.63 5.12
CA ARG A 49 7.00 3.60 3.92
C ARG A 49 5.96 4.74 3.93
N VAL A 50 6.33 5.83 4.60
CA VAL A 50 5.54 7.04 4.82
C VAL A 50 6.37 8.23 4.35
N ASP A 51 5.73 9.14 3.61
CA ASP A 51 6.37 10.38 3.11
C ASP A 51 6.85 11.27 4.25
N ASP A 52 7.91 12.04 4.01
CA ASP A 52 8.58 12.88 5.02
C ASP A 52 7.57 13.70 5.82
N THR A 53 6.72 14.45 5.13
CA THR A 53 5.79 15.40 5.75
C THR A 53 4.85 14.73 6.75
N PHE A 54 4.54 13.46 6.59
CA PHE A 54 3.62 12.74 7.47
C PHE A 54 4.33 12.02 8.63
N CYS A 55 5.67 12.02 8.69
CA CYS A 55 6.43 11.22 9.65
C CYS A 55 6.38 11.75 11.09
N ASP A 56 6.19 13.04 11.31
CA ASP A 56 6.16 13.63 12.66
C ASP A 56 5.19 14.82 12.73
N PRO A 57 4.08 14.70 13.48
CA PRO A 57 3.12 15.79 13.61
C PRO A 57 3.62 16.96 14.46
N LEU A 58 4.69 16.81 15.27
CA LEU A 58 5.21 17.91 16.09
C LEU A 58 6.09 18.88 15.29
N GLU A 59 6.82 18.39 14.30
CA GLU A 59 7.78 19.19 13.53
C GLU A 59 7.42 19.39 12.05
N LEU A 60 6.62 18.48 11.46
CA LEU A 60 6.36 18.48 10.01
C LEU A 60 4.92 18.86 9.70
N ARG A 61 3.98 17.94 9.86
CA ARG A 61 2.57 18.15 9.50
C ARG A 61 1.66 17.84 10.68
N GLU A 62 1.13 18.89 11.29
CA GLU A 62 0.32 18.83 12.52
C GLU A 62 -0.94 17.96 12.42
N ASP A 63 -1.57 17.88 11.25
CA ASP A 63 -2.76 17.05 10.99
C ASP A 63 -2.41 15.62 10.54
N SER A 64 -1.15 15.20 10.63
CA SER A 64 -0.73 13.84 10.29
C SER A 64 -1.11 12.83 11.38
N TRP A 65 -1.81 11.78 10.97
CA TRP A 65 -2.15 10.61 11.79
C TRP A 65 -1.29 9.37 11.45
N LEU A 66 -0.31 9.52 10.55
CA LEU A 66 0.48 8.38 10.04
C LEU A 66 1.83 8.23 10.74
N GLY A 67 2.35 9.34 11.27
CA GLY A 67 3.70 9.45 11.83
C GLY A 67 3.80 9.10 13.31
N VAL A 68 4.96 9.40 13.88
CA VAL A 68 5.24 9.24 15.31
C VAL A 68 5.67 10.59 15.86
N ALA A 69 4.96 11.09 16.86
CA ALA A 69 5.28 12.37 17.49
C ALA A 69 6.69 12.36 18.09
N GLY A 70 7.56 13.28 17.66
CA GLY A 70 8.95 13.40 18.10
C GLY A 70 9.94 12.51 17.35
N LEU A 71 9.52 11.85 16.26
CA LEU A 71 10.40 11.02 15.43
C LEU A 71 11.55 11.83 14.82
N VAL A 72 11.30 13.07 14.42
CA VAL A 72 12.34 13.93 13.84
C VAL A 72 13.43 14.21 14.88
N GLU A 73 13.04 14.54 16.11
CA GLU A 73 13.98 14.76 17.20
C GLU A 73 14.75 13.48 17.56
N ALA A 74 14.09 12.32 17.59
CA ALA A 74 14.75 11.03 17.83
C ALA A 74 15.80 10.71 16.75
N ALA A 75 15.47 10.98 15.48
CA ALA A 75 16.41 10.82 14.37
C ALA A 75 17.57 11.83 14.45
N ARG A 76 17.30 13.08 14.82
CA ARG A 76 18.30 14.14 15.01
C ARG A 76 19.30 13.80 16.12
N ARG A 77 18.83 13.14 17.19
CA ARG A 77 19.67 12.61 18.28
C ARG A 77 20.42 11.33 17.92
N GLN A 78 20.22 10.80 16.71
CA GLN A 78 20.75 9.51 16.28
C GLN A 78 20.31 8.34 17.18
N ALA A 79 19.16 8.48 17.84
CA ALA A 79 18.58 7.44 18.70
C ALA A 79 17.81 6.38 17.89
N VAL A 80 17.53 6.66 16.61
CA VAL A 80 16.92 5.74 15.65
C VAL A 80 17.46 6.05 14.24
N ALA A 81 17.75 5.01 13.46
CA ALA A 81 18.07 5.15 12.04
C ALA A 81 16.78 5.02 11.20
N ILE A 82 16.56 5.96 10.28
CA ILE A 82 15.40 5.95 9.38
C ILE A 82 15.88 5.69 7.96
N VAL A 83 15.31 4.67 7.30
CA VAL A 83 15.65 4.26 5.94
C VAL A 83 14.42 4.42 5.05
N ASN A 84 14.41 5.26 4.02
CA ASN A 84 15.39 6.30 3.68
C ASN A 84 15.36 7.47 4.69
N PRO A 85 16.46 8.20 4.90
CA PRO A 85 16.49 9.34 5.82
C PRO A 85 15.43 10.39 5.49
N LEU A 86 14.96 11.11 6.52
CA LEU A 86 14.07 12.25 6.33
C LEU A 86 14.78 13.35 5.52
N GLY A 87 14.10 13.94 4.55
CA GLY A 87 14.66 14.97 3.66
C GLY A 87 15.38 14.44 2.42
N SER A 88 15.61 13.12 2.32
CA SER A 88 16.23 12.51 1.12
C SER A 88 15.44 12.76 -0.17
N GLY A 89 14.13 13.05 -0.06
CA GLY A 89 13.28 13.40 -1.19
C GLY A 89 13.72 14.64 -1.98
N ILE A 90 14.58 15.51 -1.43
CA ILE A 90 15.16 16.64 -2.16
C ILE A 90 15.92 16.21 -3.41
N LEU A 91 16.56 15.03 -3.38
CA LEU A 91 17.32 14.49 -4.50
C LEU A 91 16.44 14.01 -5.64
N GLU A 92 15.15 13.79 -5.39
CA GLU A 92 14.17 13.42 -6.41
C GLU A 92 13.48 14.64 -7.03
N ASN A 93 13.92 15.85 -6.72
CA ASN A 93 13.42 17.09 -7.30
C ASN A 93 13.89 17.20 -8.76
N PRO A 94 12.98 17.28 -9.76
CA PRO A 94 13.36 17.44 -11.16
C PRO A 94 14.23 18.67 -11.44
N GLY A 95 14.11 19.73 -10.64
CA GLY A 95 14.95 20.93 -10.70
C GLY A 95 16.42 20.68 -10.33
N MET A 96 16.76 19.55 -9.71
CA MET A 96 18.15 19.16 -9.43
C MET A 96 18.85 18.51 -10.62
N ILE A 97 18.09 17.95 -11.57
CA ILE A 97 18.63 17.22 -12.72
C ILE A 97 19.68 18.02 -13.51
N PRO A 98 19.47 19.32 -13.84
CA PRO A 98 20.46 20.11 -14.58
C PRO A 98 21.81 20.24 -13.86
N PHE A 99 21.80 20.12 -12.52
CA PHE A 99 22.97 20.32 -11.68
C PHE A 99 23.70 19.02 -11.33
N LEU A 100 23.09 17.84 -11.57
CA LEU A 100 23.69 16.54 -11.24
C LEU A 100 25.10 16.34 -11.82
N PRO A 101 25.43 16.74 -13.07
CA PRO A 101 26.79 16.61 -13.57
C PRO A 101 27.83 17.41 -12.76
N GLY A 102 27.46 18.61 -12.31
CA GLY A 102 28.32 19.44 -11.46
C GLY A 102 28.44 18.88 -10.05
N LEU A 103 27.33 18.38 -9.49
CA LEU A 103 27.29 17.76 -8.17
C LEU A 103 28.14 16.48 -8.13
N ALA A 104 28.09 15.64 -9.18
CA ALA A 104 28.92 14.43 -9.28
C ALA A 104 30.41 14.79 -9.24
N ARG A 105 30.86 15.76 -10.05
CA ARG A 105 32.26 16.20 -10.03
C ARG A 105 32.68 16.80 -8.69
N TYR A 106 31.79 17.55 -8.04
CA TYR A 106 32.10 18.21 -6.78
C TYR A 106 32.17 17.23 -5.60
N PHE A 107 31.19 16.32 -5.47
CA PHE A 107 31.07 15.41 -4.33
C PHE A 107 31.81 14.09 -4.51
N LEU A 108 31.86 13.57 -5.75
CA LEU A 108 32.41 12.24 -6.06
C LEU A 108 33.71 12.31 -6.86
N GLY A 109 34.05 13.48 -7.43
CA GLY A 109 35.27 13.65 -8.24
C GLY A 109 35.19 12.97 -9.61
N GLU A 110 34.00 12.56 -10.05
CA GLU A 110 33.78 11.82 -11.29
C GLU A 110 32.66 12.45 -12.13
N ASP A 111 32.67 12.18 -13.44
CA ASP A 111 31.57 12.51 -14.32
C ASP A 111 30.44 11.48 -14.21
N LEU A 112 29.20 11.89 -14.48
CA LEU A 112 28.06 10.98 -14.48
C LEU A 112 28.20 9.92 -15.56
N LEU A 113 28.31 8.65 -15.14
CA LEU A 113 28.33 7.49 -16.03
C LEU A 113 27.00 7.31 -16.79
N LEU A 114 25.89 7.62 -16.12
CA LEU A 114 24.53 7.58 -16.69
C LEU A 114 24.01 9.01 -16.82
N PRO A 115 24.08 9.63 -18.01
CA PRO A 115 23.59 10.99 -18.21
C PRO A 115 22.06 11.04 -18.09
N SER A 116 21.56 12.13 -17.54
CA SER A 116 20.13 12.45 -17.56
C SER A 116 19.75 13.11 -18.89
N ALA A 117 18.47 13.04 -19.27
CA ALA A 117 17.95 13.81 -20.40
C ALA A 117 18.15 15.31 -20.16
N ALA A 118 18.40 16.08 -21.23
CA ALA A 118 18.62 17.51 -21.13
C ALA A 118 17.42 18.17 -20.43
N THR A 119 17.71 18.92 -19.36
CA THR A 119 16.69 19.47 -18.47
C THR A 119 17.02 20.93 -18.20
N TRP A 120 16.00 21.79 -18.24
CA TRP A 120 16.08 23.23 -18.05
C TRP A 120 15.18 23.61 -16.87
N TRP A 121 15.77 24.19 -15.82
CA TRP A 121 14.99 24.68 -14.69
C TRP A 121 14.54 26.10 -14.95
N CYS A 122 13.22 26.31 -14.99
CA CYS A 122 12.62 27.59 -15.30
C CYS A 122 12.89 28.67 -14.22
N GLY A 123 13.49 28.31 -13.08
CA GLY A 123 13.98 29.31 -12.11
C GLY A 123 15.13 30.18 -12.63
N GLN A 124 15.80 29.77 -13.70
CA GLN A 124 16.84 30.55 -14.36
C GLN A 124 16.28 31.24 -15.63
N PRO A 125 16.54 32.55 -15.86
CA PRO A 125 15.89 33.29 -16.94
C PRO A 125 16.13 32.76 -18.35
N ASN A 126 17.36 32.34 -18.68
CA ASN A 126 17.68 31.86 -20.04
C ASN A 126 16.99 30.52 -20.33
N GLU A 127 16.92 29.67 -19.30
CA GLU A 127 16.31 28.35 -19.28
C GLU A 127 14.79 28.48 -19.37
N LEU A 128 14.20 29.44 -18.65
CA LEU A 128 12.80 29.81 -18.79
C LEU A 128 12.46 30.20 -20.22
N ASP A 129 13.23 31.12 -20.82
CA ASP A 129 13.01 31.55 -22.21
C ASP A 129 13.12 30.38 -23.19
N HIS A 130 14.11 29.51 -23.00
CA HIS A 130 14.25 28.29 -23.79
C HIS A 130 13.01 27.39 -23.69
N VAL A 131 12.54 27.12 -22.47
CA VAL A 131 11.36 26.27 -22.25
C VAL A 131 10.11 26.89 -22.85
N LEU A 132 9.90 28.19 -22.64
CA LEU A 132 8.76 28.93 -23.18
C LEU A 132 8.75 28.94 -24.72
N ASN A 133 9.91 29.00 -25.36
CA ASN A 133 10.03 29.00 -26.82
C ASN A 133 9.85 27.61 -27.45
N HIS A 134 10.05 26.53 -26.69
CA HIS A 134 10.04 25.16 -27.19
C HIS A 134 8.97 24.27 -26.52
N LEU A 135 7.90 24.88 -26.00
CA LEU A 135 6.82 24.18 -25.29
C LEU A 135 6.12 23.07 -26.09
N ASP A 136 6.27 22.97 -27.41
CA ASP A 136 5.79 21.84 -28.24
C ASP A 136 6.64 20.59 -28.12
N THR A 137 7.93 20.75 -27.90
CA THR A 137 8.92 19.68 -28.07
C THR A 137 9.40 19.12 -26.73
N LEU A 138 9.09 19.84 -25.65
CA LEU A 138 9.54 19.51 -24.30
C LEU A 138 8.46 18.79 -23.49
N VAL A 139 8.92 17.95 -22.57
CA VAL A 139 8.15 17.41 -21.48
C VAL A 139 8.24 18.38 -20.30
N ILE A 140 7.11 18.93 -19.87
CA ILE A 140 7.04 19.87 -18.76
C ILE A 140 6.66 19.12 -17.48
N ARG A 141 7.46 19.31 -16.43
CA ARG A 141 7.21 18.73 -15.10
C ARG A 141 7.15 19.84 -14.05
N ARG A 142 6.28 19.67 -13.08
CA ARG A 142 6.24 20.52 -11.88
C ARG A 142 7.12 19.89 -10.79
N ILE A 143 7.84 20.74 -10.05
CA ILE A 143 8.69 20.34 -8.93
C ILE A 143 7.85 19.91 -7.73
N ALA A 144 6.81 20.67 -7.40
CA ALA A 144 5.94 20.39 -6.26
C ALA A 144 5.07 19.14 -6.53
N ARG A 145 5.13 18.17 -5.60
CA ARG A 145 4.40 16.89 -5.65
C ARG A 145 2.98 16.97 -5.06
N GLN A 146 2.28 18.10 -5.20
CA GLN A 146 0.93 18.23 -4.65
C GLN A 146 -0.08 17.43 -5.50
N GLY A 147 -0.39 16.22 -5.04
CA GLY A 147 -1.54 15.42 -5.48
C GLY A 147 -1.32 14.59 -6.76
N GLN A 148 -1.05 15.24 -7.89
CA GLN A 148 -0.88 14.54 -9.17
C GLN A 148 0.36 15.07 -9.90
N SER A 149 1.32 14.17 -10.13
CA SER A 149 2.45 14.40 -11.02
C SER A 149 1.93 14.57 -12.44
N THR A 150 1.62 15.81 -12.83
CA THR A 150 1.20 16.14 -14.19
C THR A 150 2.44 16.36 -15.03
N THR A 151 3.11 15.26 -15.39
CA THR A 151 4.06 15.28 -16.49
C THR A 151 3.27 15.60 -17.76
N LEU A 152 3.50 16.77 -18.34
CA LEU A 152 2.79 17.27 -19.52
C LEU A 152 3.70 17.13 -20.74
N PHE A 153 3.19 16.48 -21.78
CA PHE A 153 3.89 16.38 -23.07
C PHE A 153 3.45 17.55 -23.95
N GLY A 154 4.37 18.48 -24.22
CA GLY A 154 4.11 19.67 -25.00
C GLY A 154 3.45 19.43 -26.36
N GLU A 155 3.83 18.33 -27.00
CA GLU A 155 3.35 17.88 -28.31
C GLU A 155 1.87 17.50 -28.28
N ARG A 156 1.40 16.97 -27.15
CA ARG A 156 0.01 16.49 -26.98
C ARG A 156 -0.96 17.61 -26.57
N LEU A 157 -0.45 18.78 -26.21
CA LEU A 157 -1.27 19.91 -25.80
C LEU A 157 -1.78 20.69 -27.01
N SER A 158 -3.06 21.02 -26.99
CA SER A 158 -3.64 21.97 -27.94
C SER A 158 -3.03 23.37 -27.77
N LYS A 159 -3.24 24.24 -28.76
CA LYS A 159 -2.72 25.63 -28.73
C LYS A 159 -3.23 26.42 -27.52
N SER A 160 -4.50 26.24 -27.14
CA SER A 160 -5.11 26.89 -25.97
C SER A 160 -4.53 26.37 -24.66
N GLU A 161 -4.35 25.05 -24.53
CA GLU A 161 -3.74 24.43 -23.34
C GLU A 161 -2.27 24.85 -23.18
N ARG A 162 -1.53 24.95 -24.29
CA ARG A 162 -0.15 25.43 -24.29
C ARG A 162 -0.06 26.90 -23.87
N ALA A 163 -0.98 27.75 -24.33
CA ALA A 163 -1.05 29.15 -23.90
C ALA A 163 -1.37 29.26 -22.39
N ALA A 164 -2.28 28.44 -21.89
CA ALA A 164 -2.58 28.37 -20.45
C ALA A 164 -1.38 27.85 -19.64
N LEU A 165 -0.66 26.84 -20.15
CA LEU A 165 0.57 26.35 -19.52
C LEU A 165 1.66 27.43 -19.49
N ARG A 166 1.86 28.16 -20.60
CA ARG A 166 2.78 29.29 -20.69
C ARG A 166 2.50 30.32 -19.59
N ALA A 167 1.24 30.75 -19.46
CA ALA A 167 0.85 31.72 -18.44
C ALA A 167 1.15 31.20 -17.02
N ARG A 168 0.85 29.93 -16.73
CA ARG A 168 1.16 29.31 -15.42
C ARG A 168 2.66 29.28 -15.12
N ILE A 169 3.48 28.88 -16.10
CA ILE A 169 4.94 28.86 -15.95
C ILE A 169 5.47 30.27 -15.68
N GLN A 170 4.95 31.29 -16.38
CA GLN A 170 5.38 32.67 -16.17
C GLN A 170 5.02 33.22 -14.78
N THR A 171 3.92 32.76 -14.19
CA THR A 171 3.52 33.15 -12.83
C THR A 171 4.45 32.57 -11.75
N GLU A 172 4.81 31.29 -11.86
CA GLU A 172 5.63 30.60 -10.86
C GLU A 172 6.79 29.81 -11.51
N PRO A 173 7.74 30.48 -12.18
CA PRO A 173 8.70 29.82 -13.05
C PRO A 173 9.61 28.84 -12.29
N HIS A 174 9.98 29.18 -11.06
CA HIS A 174 10.79 28.33 -10.19
C HIS A 174 10.18 26.95 -9.89
N GLN A 175 8.87 26.74 -10.09
CA GLN A 175 8.20 25.46 -9.84
C GLN A 175 8.21 24.51 -11.05
N TYR A 176 8.74 24.92 -12.19
CA TYR A 176 8.66 24.15 -13.43
C TYR A 176 10.05 23.78 -13.96
N VAL A 177 10.11 22.63 -14.63
CA VAL A 177 11.23 22.22 -15.45
C VAL A 177 10.73 21.81 -16.82
N GLY A 178 11.47 22.17 -17.87
CA GLY A 178 11.36 21.55 -19.18
C GLY A 178 12.40 20.46 -19.32
N GLN A 179 12.04 19.32 -19.89
CA GLN A 179 12.94 18.20 -20.15
C GLN A 179 12.80 17.76 -21.60
N GLU A 180 13.92 17.40 -22.22
CA GLU A 180 13.95 16.82 -23.54
C GLU A 180 13.13 15.52 -23.59
N GLN A 181 12.33 15.37 -24.64
CA GLN A 181 11.60 14.14 -24.88
C GLN A 181 12.54 13.06 -25.41
N VAL A 182 12.98 12.17 -24.53
CA VAL A 182 13.80 11.01 -24.89
C VAL A 182 12.97 9.95 -25.61
N SER A 183 13.56 9.35 -26.63
CA SER A 183 12.97 8.19 -27.32
C SER A 183 13.13 6.93 -26.47
N PHE A 184 12.01 6.26 -26.16
CA PHE A 184 12.02 5.05 -25.36
C PHE A 184 12.38 3.83 -26.22
N SER A 185 13.28 2.99 -25.71
CA SER A 185 13.48 1.64 -26.25
C SER A 185 12.18 0.84 -26.15
N THR A 186 12.02 -0.13 -27.06
CA THR A 186 10.88 -1.04 -27.07
C THR A 186 11.31 -2.47 -26.73
N ALA A 187 10.41 -3.21 -26.08
CA ALA A 187 10.53 -4.66 -25.92
C ALA A 187 9.27 -5.34 -26.49
N PRO A 188 9.38 -6.57 -27.04
CA PRO A 188 8.22 -7.28 -27.56
C PRO A 188 7.20 -7.58 -26.45
N ALA A 189 5.94 -7.19 -26.61
CA ALA A 189 4.84 -7.57 -25.74
C ALA A 189 3.87 -8.48 -26.51
N PHE A 190 3.31 -9.48 -25.82
CA PHE A 190 2.31 -10.37 -26.38
C PHE A 190 0.92 -9.83 -26.06
N VAL A 191 0.24 -9.27 -27.07
CA VAL A 191 -1.06 -8.62 -26.96
C VAL A 191 -1.95 -9.17 -28.07
N ASN A 192 -3.21 -9.52 -27.77
CA ASN A 192 -4.17 -10.01 -28.77
C ASN A 192 -3.60 -11.09 -29.71
N HIS A 193 -2.93 -12.08 -29.14
CA HIS A 193 -2.31 -13.22 -29.85
C HIS A 193 -1.19 -12.87 -30.86
N HIS A 194 -0.62 -11.68 -30.79
CA HIS A 194 0.55 -11.31 -31.61
C HIS A 194 1.62 -10.61 -30.76
N CYS A 195 2.85 -10.65 -31.26
CA CYS A 195 3.97 -9.93 -30.67
C CYS A 195 4.12 -8.56 -31.34
N GLU A 196 4.15 -7.50 -30.55
CA GLU A 196 4.38 -6.15 -31.05
C GLU A 196 5.34 -5.35 -30.14
N PRO A 197 6.10 -4.40 -30.69
CA PRO A 197 7.05 -3.60 -29.90
C PRO A 197 6.32 -2.60 -29.02
N ARG A 198 6.58 -2.62 -27.71
CA ARG A 198 6.03 -1.66 -26.74
C ARG A 198 7.13 -0.93 -26.00
N HIS A 199 6.97 0.38 -25.81
CA HIS A 199 7.91 1.19 -25.02
C HIS A 199 8.06 0.60 -23.63
N THR A 200 9.30 0.41 -23.19
CA THR A 200 9.61 -0.30 -21.95
C THR A 200 10.48 0.55 -21.05
N VAL A 201 10.14 0.59 -19.78
CA VAL A 201 10.89 1.25 -18.72
C VAL A 201 11.38 0.20 -17.74
N VAL A 202 12.63 0.35 -17.31
CA VAL A 202 13.24 -0.49 -16.29
C VAL A 202 13.50 0.36 -15.05
N ARG A 203 13.15 -0.18 -13.88
CA ARG A 203 13.53 0.35 -12.58
C ARG A 203 14.40 -0.67 -11.89
N THR A 204 15.65 -0.30 -11.65
CA THR A 204 16.58 -1.06 -10.80
C THR A 204 16.50 -0.56 -9.37
N PHE A 205 17.01 -1.36 -8.44
CA PHE A 205 17.06 -1.03 -7.02
C PHE A 205 18.49 -1.19 -6.52
N SER A 206 18.96 -0.24 -5.73
CA SER A 206 20.27 -0.26 -5.11
C SER A 206 20.14 0.04 -3.62
N VAL A 207 20.91 -0.66 -2.81
CA VAL A 207 20.99 -0.46 -1.36
C VAL A 207 22.39 -0.01 -1.01
N ALA A 208 22.50 0.99 -0.15
CA ALA A 208 23.79 1.41 0.38
C ALA A 208 24.32 0.32 1.32
N ASP A 209 25.53 -0.15 1.06
CA ASP A 209 26.36 -0.94 1.96
C ASP A 209 27.45 0.02 2.46
N GLY A 210 27.97 -0.09 3.69
CA GLY A 210 28.84 0.93 4.30
C GLY A 210 30.07 1.37 3.45
N ASN A 211 30.42 0.59 2.41
CA ASN A 211 31.49 0.85 1.46
C ASN A 211 31.03 1.26 0.04
N GLY A 212 29.74 1.44 -0.23
CA GLY A 212 29.22 1.80 -1.56
C GLY A 212 27.75 1.43 -1.76
N TYR A 213 27.41 0.96 -2.96
CA TYR A 213 26.06 0.53 -3.28
C TYR A 213 26.07 -0.88 -3.88
N GLN A 214 25.15 -1.72 -3.41
CA GLN A 214 24.85 -3.00 -4.03
C GLN A 214 23.60 -2.86 -4.89
N VAL A 215 23.70 -3.22 -6.16
CA VAL A 215 22.59 -3.16 -7.12
C VAL A 215 21.96 -4.54 -7.23
N MET A 216 20.63 -4.62 -7.14
CA MET A 216 19.90 -5.86 -7.37
C MET A 216 20.15 -6.35 -8.81
N PRO A 217 20.55 -7.61 -9.04
CA PRO A 217 20.73 -8.18 -10.37
C PRO A 217 19.37 -8.51 -11.00
N GLY A 218 18.57 -7.47 -11.22
CA GLY A 218 17.18 -7.53 -11.63
C GLY A 218 16.49 -6.19 -11.38
N GLY A 219 15.17 -6.21 -11.37
CA GLY A 219 14.38 -5.02 -11.15
C GLY A 219 12.98 -5.17 -11.70
N LEU A 220 12.32 -4.05 -11.87
CA LEU A 220 10.97 -3.97 -12.39
C LEU A 220 11.01 -3.48 -13.84
N ALA A 221 10.69 -4.35 -14.78
CA ALA A 221 10.48 -3.97 -16.17
C ALA A 221 8.98 -3.83 -16.46
N ARG A 222 8.60 -2.75 -17.14
CA ARG A 222 7.21 -2.49 -17.52
C ARG A 222 7.12 -2.02 -18.95
N ALA A 223 6.16 -2.56 -19.69
CA ALA A 223 5.84 -2.15 -21.04
C ALA A 223 4.52 -1.36 -21.10
N ALA A 224 4.45 -0.41 -22.02
CA ALA A 224 3.27 0.43 -22.24
C ALA A 224 2.02 -0.40 -22.63
N PRO A 225 0.84 -0.08 -22.09
CA PRO A 225 -0.39 -0.84 -22.32
C PRO A 225 -0.99 -0.60 -23.71
N ALA A 226 -0.75 0.55 -24.34
CA ALA A 226 -1.03 0.81 -25.76
C ALA A 226 0.24 1.05 -26.61
N ALA A 227 0.15 0.78 -27.91
CA ALA A 227 1.24 1.02 -28.85
C ALA A 227 1.49 2.53 -29.02
N GLY A 228 2.75 2.95 -29.03
CA GLY A 228 3.14 4.37 -29.11
C GLY A 228 2.87 5.19 -27.84
N GLU A 229 2.40 4.57 -26.76
CA GLU A 229 2.19 5.25 -25.49
C GLU A 229 3.50 5.39 -24.70
N LEU A 230 3.79 6.62 -24.28
CA LEU A 230 4.99 6.96 -23.51
C LEU A 230 4.78 6.83 -21.99
N PHE A 231 3.52 6.71 -21.55
CA PHE A 231 3.17 6.61 -20.15
C PHE A 231 3.15 5.15 -19.71
N VAL A 232 4.06 4.79 -18.82
CA VAL A 232 4.14 3.45 -18.23
C VAL A 232 3.89 3.59 -16.74
N SER A 233 2.62 3.61 -16.32
CA SER A 233 2.24 3.60 -14.90
C SER A 233 1.46 2.35 -14.52
N ASN A 234 1.49 2.02 -13.23
CA ASN A 234 0.71 0.92 -12.66
C ASN A 234 -0.80 1.22 -12.73
N SER A 235 -1.17 2.49 -12.49
CA SER A 235 -2.56 2.95 -12.57
C SER A 235 -3.14 2.95 -13.98
N ALA A 236 -2.29 2.99 -15.01
CA ALA A 236 -2.68 2.92 -16.42
C ALA A 236 -2.70 1.50 -17.00
N GLY A 237 -2.42 0.46 -16.19
CA GLY A 237 -2.48 -0.94 -16.64
C GLY A 237 -1.25 -1.43 -17.40
N GLY A 238 -0.06 -0.87 -17.13
CA GLY A 238 1.19 -1.32 -17.77
C GLY A 238 1.48 -2.81 -17.59
N ILE A 239 2.01 -3.44 -18.64
CA ILE A 239 2.34 -4.87 -18.65
C ILE A 239 3.66 -5.07 -17.90
N SER A 240 3.63 -5.83 -16.79
CA SER A 240 4.85 -6.17 -16.05
C SER A 240 5.62 -7.29 -16.75
N LYS A 241 6.95 -7.17 -16.80
CA LYS A 241 7.84 -8.15 -17.39
C LYS A 241 8.95 -8.51 -16.41
N ASP A 242 9.43 -9.74 -16.53
CA ASP A 242 10.65 -10.15 -15.85
C ASP A 242 11.87 -9.46 -16.48
N LEU A 243 12.85 -9.10 -15.65
CA LEU A 243 14.09 -8.46 -16.08
C LEU A 243 15.26 -9.41 -15.83
N TRP A 244 15.77 -10.00 -16.90
CA TRP A 244 16.89 -10.94 -16.82
C TRP A 244 18.22 -10.21 -16.96
N VAL A 245 19.03 -10.26 -15.90
CA VAL A 245 20.44 -9.88 -15.94
C VAL A 245 21.25 -11.16 -16.17
N LEU A 246 21.84 -11.27 -17.36
CA LEU A 246 22.58 -12.46 -17.75
C LEU A 246 23.93 -12.51 -17.04
N THR A 247 24.30 -13.70 -16.59
CA THR A 247 25.57 -14.01 -15.91
C THR A 247 26.12 -15.32 -16.48
N GLN A 248 27.43 -15.43 -16.58
CA GLN A 248 28.11 -16.68 -16.95
C GLN A 248 28.31 -17.60 -15.75
N GLU A 249 28.35 -17.03 -14.55
CA GLU A 249 28.56 -17.77 -13.30
C GLU A 249 27.23 -18.17 -12.67
N ALA A 250 27.20 -19.36 -12.07
CA ALA A 250 26.05 -19.82 -11.30
C ALA A 250 25.89 -18.94 -10.06
N GLN A 251 24.77 -18.21 -9.98
CA GLN A 251 24.48 -17.39 -8.82
C GLN A 251 23.78 -18.22 -7.75
N PRO A 252 24.18 -18.07 -6.47
CA PRO A 252 23.46 -18.73 -5.38
C PRO A 252 22.02 -18.24 -5.35
N TYR A 253 21.05 -19.16 -5.36
CA TYR A 253 19.65 -18.83 -5.13
C TYR A 253 19.46 -18.52 -3.64
N THR A 254 19.59 -17.24 -3.28
CA THR A 254 19.26 -16.76 -1.94
C THR A 254 17.81 -16.33 -1.91
N SER A 255 16.97 -17.11 -1.23
CA SER A 255 15.60 -16.73 -0.91
C SER A 255 15.41 -16.85 0.59
N LEU A 256 14.83 -15.82 1.19
CA LEU A 256 14.39 -15.86 2.59
C LEU A 256 13.04 -16.60 2.73
N TRP A 257 12.43 -17.00 1.60
CA TRP A 257 11.23 -17.83 1.62
C TRP A 257 11.59 -19.21 2.15
N ARG A 258 10.72 -19.71 3.04
CA ARG A 258 10.83 -21.02 3.66
C ARG A 258 11.08 -22.11 2.60
N GLN A 259 12.27 -22.69 2.60
CA GLN A 259 12.55 -23.85 1.78
C GLN A 259 11.91 -25.09 2.43
N VAL A 260 11.16 -25.86 1.64
CA VAL A 260 10.52 -27.10 2.08
C VAL A 260 11.62 -28.07 2.52
N GLY A 261 11.72 -28.34 3.83
CA GLY A 261 12.70 -29.28 4.40
C GLY A 261 13.47 -28.77 5.60
N GLN A 262 13.55 -27.45 5.82
CA GLN A 262 14.14 -26.90 7.04
C GLN A 262 13.12 -26.90 8.19
N ARG A 263 13.32 -27.80 9.16
CA ARG A 263 12.67 -27.74 10.48
C ARG A 263 13.42 -26.72 11.32
N GLU A 264 13.02 -25.46 11.25
CA GLU A 264 13.36 -24.54 12.33
C GLU A 264 12.45 -24.81 13.54
N GLN A 265 13.03 -24.69 14.73
CA GLN A 265 12.27 -24.56 15.96
C GLN A 265 11.37 -23.36 15.79
N VAL A 266 10.05 -23.52 15.98
CA VAL A 266 9.13 -22.39 16.07
C VAL A 266 9.58 -21.59 17.29
N LEU A 267 10.40 -20.56 17.07
CA LEU A 267 10.68 -19.56 18.09
C LEU A 267 9.37 -18.82 18.28
N HIS A 268 8.61 -19.24 19.30
CA HIS A 268 7.47 -18.50 19.81
C HIS A 268 7.96 -17.18 20.44
N SER A 269 8.47 -16.24 19.64
CA SER A 269 8.75 -14.89 20.12
C SER A 269 7.51 -14.04 19.88
N THR A 270 6.62 -13.99 20.88
CA THR A 270 5.58 -12.94 20.98
C THR A 270 6.17 -11.54 21.20
N GLN A 271 7.50 -11.42 21.28
CA GLN A 271 8.26 -10.21 21.57
C GLN A 271 8.01 -9.05 20.60
N PHE A 272 7.56 -9.32 19.38
CA PHE A 272 7.35 -8.30 18.35
C PHE A 272 5.87 -8.07 18.00
N LEU A 273 4.95 -8.68 18.73
CA LEU A 273 3.51 -8.47 18.50
C LEU A 273 3.10 -7.10 19.08
N SER A 274 2.73 -6.16 18.21
CA SER A 274 2.23 -4.86 18.65
C SER A 274 0.91 -5.01 19.43
N SER A 275 0.66 -4.12 20.40
CA SER A 275 -0.56 -4.14 21.21
C SER A 275 -1.83 -4.10 20.35
N ARG A 276 -1.81 -3.34 19.25
CA ARG A 276 -2.94 -3.27 18.33
C ARG A 276 -3.12 -4.56 17.53
N SER A 277 -2.03 -5.17 17.06
CA SER A 277 -2.11 -6.47 16.38
C SER A 277 -2.68 -7.54 17.31
N ALA A 278 -2.31 -7.51 18.59
CA ALA A 278 -2.87 -8.37 19.61
C ALA A 278 -4.37 -8.13 19.84
N GLU A 279 -4.77 -6.87 19.95
CA GLU A 279 -6.18 -6.49 20.09
C GLU A 279 -7.00 -6.95 18.87
N ASN A 280 -6.48 -6.76 17.66
CA ASN A 280 -7.12 -7.24 16.44
C ASN A 280 -7.30 -8.77 16.45
N LEU A 281 -6.25 -9.52 16.85
CA LEU A 281 -6.34 -10.98 16.96
C LEU A 281 -7.33 -11.42 18.04
N PHE A 282 -7.38 -10.70 19.16
CA PHE A 282 -8.36 -10.93 20.21
C PHE A 282 -9.79 -10.77 19.68
N TRP A 283 -10.08 -9.66 18.99
CA TRP A 283 -11.39 -9.42 18.40
C TRP A 283 -11.73 -10.42 17.30
N VAL A 284 -10.79 -10.76 16.42
CA VAL A 284 -10.98 -11.82 15.42
C VAL A 284 -11.33 -13.14 16.09
N GLY A 285 -10.63 -13.51 17.18
CA GLY A 285 -10.94 -14.71 17.96
C GLY A 285 -12.36 -14.67 18.54
N ARG A 286 -12.74 -13.58 19.20
CA ARG A 286 -14.09 -13.40 19.76
C ARG A 286 -15.18 -13.43 18.69
N TYR A 287 -14.93 -12.84 17.53
CA TYR A 287 -15.87 -12.87 16.41
C TYR A 287 -15.93 -14.26 15.77
N ALA A 288 -14.82 -14.99 15.68
CA ALA A 288 -14.79 -16.37 15.20
C ALA A 288 -15.55 -17.31 16.15
N GLU A 289 -15.33 -17.19 17.45
CA GLU A 289 -16.10 -17.93 18.48
C GLU A 289 -17.60 -17.65 18.36
N ARG A 290 -17.97 -16.37 18.23
CA ARG A 290 -19.38 -15.98 18.06
C ARG A 290 -19.97 -16.53 16.76
N ALA A 291 -19.23 -16.43 15.65
CA ALA A 291 -19.66 -16.95 14.36
C ALA A 291 -19.82 -18.48 14.40
N GLU A 292 -18.89 -19.20 15.03
CA GLU A 292 -18.97 -20.65 15.22
C GLU A 292 -20.18 -21.02 16.07
N PHE A 293 -20.40 -20.35 17.21
CA PHE A 293 -21.55 -20.60 18.09
C PHE A 293 -22.87 -20.36 17.36
N THR A 294 -23.00 -19.25 16.64
CA THR A 294 -24.19 -18.95 15.84
C THR A 294 -24.38 -19.98 14.72
N ALA A 295 -23.32 -20.39 14.03
CA ALA A 295 -23.40 -21.42 12.98
C ALA A 295 -23.84 -22.79 13.54
N ARG A 296 -23.34 -23.18 14.72
CA ARG A 296 -23.77 -24.40 15.42
C ARG A 296 -25.25 -24.33 15.82
N LEU A 297 -25.68 -23.21 16.39
CA LEU A 297 -27.08 -23.00 16.76
C LEU A 297 -28.00 -23.06 15.54
N LEU A 298 -27.64 -22.37 14.45
CA LEU A 298 -28.36 -22.44 13.18
C LEU A 298 -28.43 -23.86 12.64
N ARG A 299 -27.31 -24.59 12.66
CA ARG A 299 -27.29 -25.99 12.20
C ARG A 299 -28.22 -26.86 13.04
N THR A 300 -28.17 -26.75 14.37
CA THR A 300 -29.08 -27.49 15.25
C THR A 300 -30.54 -27.15 14.97
N ILE A 301 -30.87 -25.88 14.73
CA ILE A 301 -32.22 -25.46 14.36
C ILE A 301 -32.61 -26.04 12.99
N PHE A 302 -31.73 -26.00 11.99
CA PHE A 302 -32.01 -26.57 10.67
C PHE A 302 -32.15 -28.09 10.69
N ASP A 303 -31.31 -28.78 11.46
CA ASP A 303 -31.43 -30.23 11.66
C ASP A 303 -32.79 -30.56 12.30
N TYR A 304 -33.23 -29.77 13.28
CA TYR A 304 -34.52 -29.93 13.94
C TYR A 304 -35.72 -29.52 13.07
N PHE A 305 -35.54 -28.54 12.19
CA PHE A 305 -36.57 -28.07 11.25
C PHE A 305 -36.70 -29.00 10.04
N GLY A 306 -35.62 -29.70 9.67
CA GLY A 306 -35.58 -30.68 8.58
C GLY A 306 -36.07 -32.07 8.96
N GLU A 307 -36.43 -32.30 10.23
CA GLU A 307 -37.26 -33.45 10.61
C GLU A 307 -38.68 -33.18 10.09
N ASP A 308 -39.09 -33.92 9.04
CA ASP A 308 -40.27 -33.67 8.19
C ASP A 308 -41.58 -33.37 8.98
N GLU A 309 -41.74 -33.89 10.21
CA GLU A 309 -42.93 -33.70 11.03
C GLU A 309 -42.96 -32.38 11.83
N VAL A 310 -41.81 -31.78 12.14
CA VAL A 310 -41.70 -30.59 13.00
C VAL A 310 -41.77 -29.29 12.19
N GLY A 311 -41.18 -29.27 10.98
CA GLY A 311 -41.21 -28.10 10.10
C GLY A 311 -42.60 -27.78 9.57
N GLU A 312 -43.37 -28.79 9.15
CA GLU A 312 -44.74 -28.61 8.65
C GLU A 312 -45.71 -28.18 9.76
N SER A 313 -45.56 -28.73 10.97
CA SER A 313 -46.40 -28.39 12.13
C SER A 313 -46.12 -26.99 12.69
N PHE A 314 -44.89 -26.47 12.55
CA PHE A 314 -44.51 -25.13 12.99
C PHE A 314 -45.07 -24.00 12.10
N VAL A 315 -45.15 -24.21 10.77
CA VAL A 315 -45.64 -23.20 9.81
C VAL A 315 -47.18 -23.05 9.87
N ALA A 316 -47.90 -24.05 10.40
CA ALA A 316 -49.35 -24.11 10.41
C ALA A 316 -50.07 -23.17 11.41
N GLY A 317 -49.34 -22.33 12.17
CA GLY A 317 -49.96 -21.32 13.06
C GLY A 317 -50.48 -21.88 14.39
N PRO A 318 -51.02 -21.01 15.28
CA PRO A 318 -51.15 -21.31 16.70
C PRO A 318 -52.25 -22.34 16.99
N LEU A 319 -51.84 -23.50 17.48
CA LEU A 319 -52.57 -24.42 18.38
C LEU A 319 -54.10 -24.42 18.24
N VAL A 320 -54.64 -24.88 17.11
CA VAL A 320 -55.99 -25.44 17.07
C VAL A 320 -56.01 -26.68 16.17
N GLY A 321 -56.06 -27.84 16.81
CA GLY A 321 -56.49 -29.09 16.19
C GLY A 321 -55.37 -29.97 15.65
N GLU A 322 -55.16 -31.08 16.35
CA GLU A 322 -54.73 -32.38 15.83
C GLU A 322 -53.90 -32.37 14.54
N THR A 323 -52.60 -32.12 14.66
CA THR A 323 -51.62 -32.54 13.66
C THR A 323 -50.84 -33.73 14.22
N MET A 324 -50.98 -34.87 13.57
CA MET A 324 -50.20 -36.09 13.84
C MET A 324 -48.75 -35.86 13.38
N GLY A 325 -47.78 -36.06 14.26
CA GLY A 325 -46.36 -36.01 13.93
C GLY A 325 -45.50 -35.68 15.15
N ALA A 326 -45.32 -34.39 15.46
CA ALA A 326 -44.45 -33.93 16.54
C ALA A 326 -45.13 -33.90 17.93
N SER A 327 -44.42 -34.31 18.98
CA SER A 327 -44.86 -34.17 20.37
C SER A 327 -44.88 -32.68 20.79
N ALA A 328 -45.83 -32.29 21.64
CA ALA A 328 -45.94 -30.89 22.11
C ALA A 328 -44.64 -30.34 22.77
N GLY A 329 -43.79 -31.23 23.29
CA GLY A 329 -42.47 -30.87 23.82
C GLY A 329 -41.47 -30.44 22.74
N GLU A 330 -41.56 -31.01 21.54
CA GLU A 330 -40.65 -30.73 20.43
C GLU A 330 -40.93 -29.35 19.82
N ILE A 331 -42.20 -29.00 19.63
CA ILE A 331 -42.63 -27.66 19.19
C ILE A 331 -42.19 -26.58 20.19
N THR A 332 -42.31 -26.87 21.50
CA THR A 332 -41.86 -25.95 22.55
C THR A 332 -40.34 -25.76 22.51
N CYS A 333 -39.59 -26.84 22.28
CA CYS A 333 -38.13 -26.80 22.14
C CYS A 333 -37.71 -25.93 20.94
N LEU A 334 -38.31 -26.13 19.76
CA LEU A 334 -38.04 -25.34 18.57
C LEU A 334 -38.33 -23.84 18.80
N HIS A 335 -39.47 -23.52 19.43
CA HIS A 335 -39.82 -22.13 19.73
C HIS A 335 -38.78 -21.47 20.65
N GLN A 336 -38.26 -22.19 21.65
CA GLN A 336 -37.19 -21.68 22.52
C GLN A 336 -35.86 -21.54 21.79
N LEU A 337 -35.51 -22.46 20.88
CA LEU A 337 -34.30 -22.37 20.07
C LEU A 337 -34.34 -21.16 19.11
N LEU A 338 -35.48 -20.92 18.44
CA LEU A 338 -35.67 -19.77 17.55
C LEU A 338 -35.66 -18.43 18.32
N ARG A 339 -36.31 -18.37 19.50
CA ARG A 339 -36.21 -17.20 20.39
C ARG A 339 -34.77 -16.97 20.83
N SER A 340 -34.05 -18.02 21.20
CA SER A 340 -32.64 -17.95 21.58
C SER A 340 -31.77 -17.45 20.43
N LEU A 341 -32.01 -17.92 19.20
CA LEU A 341 -31.31 -17.45 18.01
C LEU A 341 -31.48 -15.94 17.82
N THR A 342 -32.72 -15.44 17.84
CA THR A 342 -33.03 -14.00 17.73
C THR A 342 -32.30 -13.16 18.78
N GLN A 343 -32.24 -13.63 20.03
CA GLN A 343 -31.53 -12.92 21.10
C GLN A 343 -30.00 -12.97 20.92
N VAL A 344 -29.44 -14.10 20.47
CA VAL A 344 -27.99 -14.26 20.26
C VAL A 344 -27.49 -13.44 19.06
N THR A 345 -28.27 -13.38 17.98
CA THR A 345 -27.92 -12.63 16.77
C THR A 345 -28.33 -11.16 16.83
N MET A 346 -29.22 -10.79 17.77
CA MET A 346 -29.88 -9.48 17.83
C MET A 346 -30.61 -9.13 16.52
N THR A 347 -30.99 -10.14 15.72
CA THR A 347 -31.75 -9.95 14.49
C THR A 347 -33.23 -10.11 14.79
N TYR A 348 -33.82 -9.05 15.32
CA TYR A 348 -35.27 -8.96 15.50
C TYR A 348 -35.95 -8.76 14.14
N PRO A 349 -37.18 -9.27 13.95
CA PRO A 349 -37.95 -9.00 12.75
C PRO A 349 -38.13 -7.48 12.59
N GLY A 350 -37.71 -6.94 11.43
CA GLY A 350 -37.80 -5.50 11.17
C GLY A 350 -39.25 -4.98 11.00
N PHE A 351 -40.21 -5.90 10.82
CA PHE A 351 -41.64 -5.64 10.80
C PHE A 351 -42.36 -6.81 11.46
N VAL A 352 -42.97 -6.56 12.61
CA VAL A 352 -43.89 -7.48 13.28
C VAL A 352 -45.22 -6.75 13.38
N ASP A 353 -46.31 -7.42 13.02
CA ASP A 353 -47.66 -6.98 13.32
C ASP A 353 -47.91 -7.00 14.85
N GLU A 354 -49.06 -6.48 15.30
CA GLU A 354 -49.39 -6.44 16.74
C GLU A 354 -49.36 -7.84 17.38
N GLU A 355 -49.65 -8.89 16.60
CA GLU A 355 -49.56 -10.28 17.03
C GLU A 355 -48.11 -10.77 17.15
N GLY A 356 -47.24 -10.42 16.19
CA GLY A 356 -45.82 -10.75 16.21
C GLY A 356 -45.05 -10.04 17.33
N ALA A 357 -45.48 -8.85 17.77
CA ALA A 357 -44.91 -8.17 18.91
C ALA A 357 -45.15 -8.94 20.23
N ALA A 358 -46.30 -9.59 20.39
CA ALA A 358 -46.63 -10.42 21.54
C ALA A 358 -45.82 -11.74 21.59
N LEU A 359 -45.40 -12.24 20.43
CA LEU A 359 -44.55 -13.44 20.32
C LEU A 359 -43.06 -13.17 20.56
N LEU A 360 -42.63 -11.91 20.52
CA LEU A 360 -41.25 -11.48 20.82
C LEU A 360 -41.01 -11.13 22.30
N ALA A 361 -42.08 -10.81 23.05
CA ALA A 361 -42.07 -10.65 24.51
C ALA A 361 -41.98 -12.02 25.22
#